data_AF-A0A9P0GGZ0-F1
#
_entry.id   AF-A0A9P0GGZ0-F1
#
_cell.length_a   1.000
_cell.length_b   1.000
_cell.length_c   1.000
_cell.angle_alpha   90.00
_cell.angle_beta   90.00
_cell.angle_gamma   90.00
#
_symmetry.space_group_name_H-M   'P 1'
#
loop_
_entity.id
_entity.type
_entity.pdbx_description
1 polymer ?
#
loop_
_entity_poly.entity_id
_entity_poly.type
_entity_poly.pdbx_seq_one_letter_code
_entity_poly.pdbx_strand_id
1 'polypeptide(L)'
;MPPIVIDGKTTDQHSLIRDLKIQVKGDVSVKHTNATTIIFVEEREDHARVINNIKNDNISYHTFTSNEEKSHAFVLRGLAESTKIPHIEEDLEEEHEIKPRSIFHMKTRDRPLFLVVTDTAITLDYLNKNVRRVLHTI
;
A
#
# COMPACT_ATOMS: atom_id res chain seq x y z
N MET A 1 -3.56 -9.67 -9.43
CA MET A 1 -3.52 -9.19 -8.02
C MET A 1 -2.86 -10.20 -7.10
N PRO A 2 -2.43 -9.84 -5.86
CA PRO A 2 -2.01 -10.83 -4.88
C PRO A 2 -3.12 -11.87 -4.61
N PRO A 3 -2.77 -13.13 -4.29
CA PRO A 3 -3.75 -14.15 -4.00
C PRO A 3 -4.44 -13.90 -2.66
N ILE A 4 -5.73 -14.20 -2.60
CA ILE A 4 -6.53 -14.17 -1.37
C ILE A 4 -6.61 -15.59 -0.82
N VAL A 5 -6.14 -15.80 0.41
CA VAL A 5 -6.12 -17.10 1.07
C VAL A 5 -7.16 -17.11 2.18
N ILE A 6 -8.06 -18.08 2.15
CA ILE A 6 -9.11 -18.30 3.15
C ILE A 6 -8.83 -19.60 3.90
N ASP A 7 -9.03 -19.59 5.22
CA ASP A 7 -8.89 -20.79 6.04
C ASP A 7 -10.02 -21.78 5.76
N GLY A 8 -9.65 -23.01 5.37
CA GLY A 8 -10.55 -24.03 4.82
C GLY A 8 -11.49 -24.70 5.83
N LYS A 9 -11.43 -24.35 7.12
CA LYS A 9 -12.25 -24.98 8.17
C LYS A 9 -13.70 -24.49 8.22
N THR A 10 -14.05 -23.43 7.50
CA THR A 10 -15.23 -22.61 7.87
C THR A 10 -16.24 -22.34 6.78
N THR A 11 -16.06 -22.76 5.52
CA THR A 11 -16.95 -22.30 4.44
C THR A 11 -17.46 -23.43 3.56
N ASP A 12 -18.77 -23.44 3.32
CA ASP A 12 -19.40 -24.22 2.25
C ASP A 12 -18.81 -23.79 0.90
N GLN A 13 -17.95 -24.66 0.37
CA GLN A 13 -17.06 -24.41 -0.75
C GLN A 13 -17.84 -24.13 -2.04
N HIS A 14 -18.97 -24.82 -2.21
CA HIS A 14 -19.80 -24.66 -3.41
C HIS A 14 -20.48 -23.29 -3.44
N SER A 15 -20.95 -22.83 -2.29
CA SER A 15 -21.56 -21.51 -2.14
C SER A 15 -20.53 -20.41 -2.38
N LEU A 16 -19.35 -20.51 -1.76
CA LEU A 16 -18.26 -19.54 -1.96
C LEU A 16 -17.84 -19.42 -3.44
N ILE A 17 -17.61 -20.54 -4.14
CA ILE A 17 -17.21 -20.51 -5.56
C ILE A 17 -18.32 -19.92 -6.44
N ARG A 18 -19.59 -20.21 -6.12
CA ARG A 18 -20.73 -19.66 -6.85
C ARG A 18 -20.80 -18.15 -6.70
N ASP A 19 -20.65 -17.64 -5.48
CA ASP A 19 -20.71 -16.22 -5.19
C ASP A 19 -19.54 -15.45 -5.84
N LEU A 20 -18.33 -16.04 -5.82
CA LEU A 20 -17.17 -15.47 -6.51
C LEU A 20 -17.40 -15.32 -8.02
N LYS A 21 -17.99 -16.32 -8.67
CA LYS A 21 -18.29 -16.27 -10.12
C LYS A 21 -19.35 -15.24 -10.50
N ILE A 22 -20.21 -14.84 -9.56
CA ILE A 22 -21.22 -13.79 -9.78
C ILE A 22 -20.58 -12.40 -9.65
N GLN A 23 -19.58 -12.26 -8.78
CA GLN A 23 -19.02 -10.97 -8.38
C GLN A 23 -17.88 -10.47 -9.26
N VAL A 24 -17.13 -11.40 -9.85
CA VAL A 24 -15.98 -11.11 -10.70
C VAL A 24 -16.41 -11.10 -12.16
N LYS A 25 -16.03 -10.07 -12.91
CA LYS A 25 -16.31 -9.97 -14.35
C LYS A 25 -15.27 -10.72 -15.18
N GLY A 26 -14.03 -10.75 -14.71
CA GLY A 26 -12.91 -11.44 -15.34
C GLY A 26 -12.75 -12.91 -14.91
N ASP A 27 -11.63 -13.49 -15.31
CA ASP A 27 -11.27 -14.85 -14.94
C ASP A 27 -10.89 -14.96 -13.45
N VAL A 28 -11.43 -15.99 -12.79
CA VAL A 28 -11.10 -16.37 -11.41
C VAL A 28 -10.49 -17.76 -11.40
N SER A 29 -9.30 -17.90 -10.82
CA SER A 29 -8.74 -19.21 -10.50
C SER A 29 -8.88 -19.48 -9.01
N VAL A 30 -9.48 -20.62 -8.66
CA VAL A 30 -9.60 -21.06 -7.26
C VAL A 30 -8.83 -22.37 -7.10
N LYS A 31 -7.85 -22.38 -6.19
CA LYS A 31 -7.14 -23.59 -5.78
C LYS A 31 -7.59 -23.96 -4.38
N HIS A 32 -8.09 -25.18 -4.22
CA HIS A 32 -8.59 -25.67 -2.95
C HIS A 32 -7.67 -26.76 -2.39
N THR A 33 -7.44 -26.70 -1.08
CA THR A 33 -6.78 -27.74 -0.29
C THR A 33 -7.57 -27.99 0.98
N ASN A 34 -7.36 -29.13 1.65
CA ASN A 34 -8.04 -29.46 2.91
C ASN A 34 -7.86 -28.41 4.02
N ALA A 35 -6.82 -27.58 3.93
CA ALA A 35 -6.51 -26.56 4.92
C ALA A 35 -6.90 -25.14 4.49
N THR A 36 -6.88 -24.84 3.18
CA THR A 36 -7.04 -23.47 2.67
C THR A 36 -7.67 -23.43 1.28
N THR A 37 -8.38 -22.34 1.00
CA THR A 37 -8.85 -21.96 -0.34
C THR A 37 -8.08 -20.74 -0.80
N ILE A 38 -7.46 -20.80 -1.97
CA ILE A 38 -6.66 -19.73 -2.55
C ILE A 38 -7.40 -19.21 -3.80
N ILE A 39 -7.71 -17.92 -3.81
CA ILE A 39 -8.42 -17.24 -4.88
C ILE A 39 -7.44 -16.31 -5.60
N PHE A 40 -7.36 -16.45 -6.91
CA PHE A 40 -6.61 -15.58 -7.79
C PHE A 40 -7.59 -14.77 -8.63
N VAL A 41 -7.43 -13.45 -8.57
CA VAL A 41 -8.19 -12.49 -9.37
C VAL A 41 -7.18 -11.61 -10.11
N GLU A 42 -7.44 -11.35 -11.39
CA GLU A 42 -6.54 -10.54 -12.20
C GLU A 42 -6.80 -9.04 -11.98
N GLU A 43 -8.06 -8.62 -12.02
CA GLU A 43 -8.46 -7.22 -11.92
C GLU A 43 -8.50 -6.68 -10.48
N ARG A 44 -8.12 -5.41 -10.33
CA ARG A 44 -8.09 -4.72 -9.03
C ARG A 44 -9.48 -4.51 -8.44
N GLU A 45 -10.43 -4.06 -9.26
CA GLU A 45 -11.81 -3.81 -8.81
C GLU A 45 -12.44 -5.09 -8.28
N ASP A 46 -12.28 -6.18 -9.02
CA ASP A 46 -12.80 -7.48 -8.64
C ASP A 46 -12.11 -8.03 -7.39
N HIS A 47 -10.78 -7.86 -7.26
CA HIS A 47 -10.06 -8.22 -6.03
C HIS A 47 -10.60 -7.47 -4.79
N ALA A 48 -10.89 -6.16 -4.93
CA ALA A 48 -11.47 -5.38 -3.84
C ALA A 48 -12.89 -5.84 -3.48
N ARG A 49 -13.71 -6.17 -4.50
CA ARG A 49 -15.07 -6.71 -4.29
C ARG A 49 -15.03 -8.04 -3.54
N VAL A 50 -14.17 -8.96 -3.96
CA VAL A 50 -14.00 -10.26 -3.30
C VAL A 50 -13.60 -10.09 -1.84
N ILE A 51 -12.61 -9.24 -1.55
CA ILE A 51 -12.20 -8.94 -0.17
C ILE A 51 -13.35 -8.37 0.65
N ASN A 52 -14.11 -7.43 0.10
CA ASN A 52 -15.22 -6.81 0.83
C ASN A 52 -16.32 -7.83 1.15
N ASN A 53 -16.62 -8.76 0.25
CA ASN A 53 -17.60 -9.81 0.52
C ASN A 53 -17.11 -10.82 1.56
N ILE A 54 -15.86 -11.27 1.46
CA ILE A 54 -15.23 -12.11 2.49
C ILE A 54 -15.29 -11.44 3.87
N LYS A 55 -15.05 -10.12 3.94
CA LYS A 55 -15.19 -9.34 5.18
C LYS A 55 -16.64 -9.28 5.67
N ASN A 56 -17.60 -9.06 4.77
CA ASN A 56 -19.03 -9.01 5.12
C ASN A 56 -19.53 -10.35 5.68
N ASP A 57 -19.01 -11.45 5.14
CA ASP A 57 -19.31 -12.81 5.61
C ASP A 57 -18.52 -13.20 6.86
N ASN A 58 -17.69 -12.28 7.38
CA ASN A 58 -16.85 -12.45 8.55
C ASN A 58 -15.89 -13.67 8.45
N ILE A 59 -15.43 -13.94 7.23
CA ILE A 59 -14.52 -15.03 6.90
C ILE A 59 -13.06 -14.58 7.14
N SER A 60 -12.29 -15.38 7.89
CA SER A 60 -10.85 -15.15 8.07
C SER A 60 -10.11 -15.29 6.74
N TYR A 61 -9.29 -14.30 6.40
CA TYR A 61 -8.49 -14.34 5.18
C TYR A 61 -7.14 -13.65 5.33
N HIS A 62 -6.21 -14.05 4.47
CA HIS A 62 -4.87 -13.48 4.33
C HIS A 62 -4.63 -13.09 2.87
N THR A 63 -4.10 -11.89 2.65
CA THR A 63 -3.64 -11.45 1.32
C THR A 63 -2.41 -10.56 1.50
N PHE A 64 -1.53 -10.57 0.51
CA PHE A 64 -0.43 -9.62 0.48
C PHE A 64 -0.92 -8.26 0.02
N THR A 65 -0.26 -7.19 0.47
CA THR A 65 -0.46 -5.85 -0.09
C THR A 65 -0.07 -5.86 -1.56
N SER A 66 -0.94 -5.33 -2.42
CA SER A 66 -0.63 -5.20 -3.86
C SER A 66 0.56 -4.27 -4.08
N ASN A 67 1.29 -4.43 -5.19
CA ASN A 67 2.43 -3.55 -5.49
C ASN A 67 2.04 -2.08 -5.60
N GLU A 68 0.81 -1.78 -6.03
CA GLU A 68 0.28 -0.41 -6.10
C GLU A 68 -0.02 0.19 -4.73
N GLU A 69 -0.36 -0.66 -3.75
CA GLU A 69 -0.63 -0.24 -2.36
C GLU A 69 0.65 -0.18 -1.53
N LYS A 70 1.73 -0.85 -1.96
CA LYS A 70 3.04 -0.67 -1.34
C LYS A 70 3.42 0.82 -1.39
N SER A 71 4.05 1.25 -0.33
CA SER A 71 4.55 2.62 -0.19
C SER A 71 6.00 2.55 0.21
N HIS A 72 6.76 3.57 -0.20
CA HIS A 72 8.06 3.83 0.37
C HIS A 72 7.94 5.02 1.30
N ALA A 73 8.83 5.07 2.28
CA ALA A 73 8.91 6.20 3.17
C ALA A 73 10.37 6.60 3.39
N PHE A 74 10.61 7.90 3.46
CA PHE A 74 11.90 8.46 3.82
C PHE A 74 11.71 9.61 4.81
N VAL A 75 12.79 9.96 5.50
CA VAL A 75 12.77 11.00 6.55
C VAL A 75 13.54 12.22 6.08
N LEU A 76 12.86 13.36 6.05
CA LEU A 76 13.49 14.66 5.90
C LEU A 76 14.04 15.12 7.25
N ARG A 77 15.31 15.54 7.24
CA ARG A 77 16.06 15.98 8.42
C ARG A 77 16.64 17.37 8.15
N GLY A 78 16.83 18.17 9.20
CA GLY A 78 17.53 19.45 9.11
C GLY A 78 16.65 20.63 8.67
N LEU A 79 15.33 20.43 8.58
CA LEU A 79 14.38 21.52 8.39
C LEU A 79 14.25 22.35 9.68
N ALA A 80 13.77 23.59 9.55
CA ALA A 80 13.49 24.43 10.70
C ALA A 80 12.23 23.96 11.43
N GLU A 81 12.13 24.23 12.74
CA GLU A 81 10.95 23.85 13.53
C GLU A 81 9.67 24.58 13.07
N SER A 82 9.84 25.76 12.47
CA SER A 82 8.76 26.54 11.88
C SER A 82 8.28 26.02 10.51
N THR A 83 8.97 25.03 9.93
CA THR A 83 8.59 24.47 8.63
C THR A 83 7.24 23.75 8.74
N LYS A 84 6.29 24.15 7.89
CA LYS A 84 4.95 23.57 7.85
C LYS A 84 4.86 22.53 6.74
N ILE A 85 4.03 21.51 6.96
CA ILE A 85 3.79 20.43 5.99
C ILE A 85 3.43 20.95 4.59
N PRO A 86 2.54 21.95 4.41
CA PRO A 86 2.19 22.43 3.07
C PRO A 86 3.38 22.96 2.26
N HIS A 87 4.37 23.58 2.91
CA HIS A 87 5.57 24.05 2.22
C HIS A 87 6.47 22.87 1.79
N ILE A 88 6.48 21.78 2.57
CA ILE A 88 7.22 20.56 2.22
C ILE A 88 6.52 19.87 1.04
N GLU A 89 5.19 19.84 1.02
CA GLU A 89 4.41 19.28 -0.09
C GLU A 89 4.67 20.06 -1.39
N GLU A 90 4.61 21.39 -1.33
CA GLU A 90 4.88 22.28 -2.47
C GLU A 90 6.31 22.09 -3.02
N ASP A 91 7.33 22.11 -2.15
CA ASP A 91 8.73 21.90 -2.53
C ASP A 91 8.97 20.52 -3.16
N LEU A 92 8.39 19.46 -2.60
CA LEU A 92 8.51 18.11 -3.15
C LEU A 92 7.84 17.99 -4.53
N GLU A 93 6.66 18.60 -4.71
CA GLU A 93 5.92 18.51 -5.97
C GLU A 93 6.53 19.39 -7.07
N GLU A 94 6.89 20.64 -6.76
CA GLU A 94 7.32 21.63 -7.76
C GLU A 94 8.81 21.49 -8.12
N GLU A 95 9.70 21.29 -7.14
CA GLU A 95 11.16 21.28 -7.36
C GLU A 95 11.73 19.87 -7.60
N HIS A 96 11.01 18.84 -7.14
CA HIS A 96 11.51 17.47 -7.15
C HIS A 96 10.61 16.49 -7.89
N GLU A 97 9.44 16.92 -8.38
CA GLU A 97 8.45 16.07 -9.06
C GLU A 97 8.05 14.83 -8.23
N ILE A 98 8.12 14.95 -6.90
CA ILE A 98 7.76 13.90 -5.94
C ILE A 98 6.39 14.23 -5.38
N LYS A 99 5.40 13.37 -5.66
CA LYS A 99 4.07 13.49 -5.08
C LYS A 99 3.94 12.69 -3.77
N PRO A 100 3.93 13.34 -2.59
CA PRO A 100 3.74 12.65 -1.33
C PRO A 100 2.31 12.08 -1.22
N ARG A 101 2.18 10.86 -0.70
CA ARG A 101 0.89 10.31 -0.23
C ARG A 101 0.50 10.89 1.11
N SER A 102 1.48 11.10 1.97
CA SER A 102 1.31 11.72 3.28
C SER A 102 2.63 12.20 3.86
N ILE A 103 2.57 13.26 4.65
CA ILE A 103 3.70 13.79 5.42
C ILE A 103 3.32 13.87 6.89
N PHE A 104 4.17 13.34 7.76
CA PHE A 104 3.96 13.36 9.20
C PHE A 104 5.09 14.10 9.91
N HIS A 105 4.72 15.07 10.74
CA HIS A 105 5.67 15.65 11.69
C HIS A 105 5.89 14.68 12.86
N MET A 106 7.11 14.16 12.96
CA MET A 106 7.48 13.21 14.01
C MET A 106 7.74 13.96 15.32
N LYS A 107 7.16 13.48 16.42
CA LYS A 107 7.45 14.00 17.76
C LYS A 107 8.86 13.58 18.17
N THR A 108 9.82 14.48 18.08
CA THR A 108 11.16 14.28 18.65
C THR A 108 11.51 15.41 19.61
N ARG A 109 12.51 15.20 20.46
CA ARG A 109 12.90 16.17 21.50
C ARG A 109 13.87 17.26 21.01
N ASP A 110 14.61 17.00 19.95
CA ASP A 110 15.79 17.83 19.61
C ASP A 110 15.71 18.52 18.25
N ARG A 111 15.09 17.89 17.23
CA ARG A 111 15.04 18.44 15.86
C ARG A 111 13.78 18.00 15.11
N PRO A 112 13.13 18.88 14.35
CA PRO A 112 11.95 18.50 13.57
C PRO A 112 12.36 17.45 12.52
N LEU A 113 11.62 16.35 12.51
CA LEU A 113 11.75 15.27 11.54
C LEU A 113 10.41 15.10 10.84
N PHE A 114 10.44 14.98 9.52
CA PHE A 114 9.25 14.74 8.72
C PHE A 114 9.36 13.40 8.03
N LEU A 115 8.42 12.50 8.29
CA LEU A 115 8.28 11.25 7.58
C LEU A 115 7.42 11.50 6.34
N VAL A 116 8.01 11.31 5.17
CA VAL A 116 7.33 11.44 3.87
C VAL A 116 7.05 10.04 3.36
N VAL A 117 5.79 9.76 3.06
CA VAL A 117 5.33 8.50 2.46
C VAL A 117 5.00 8.76 1.00
N THR A 118 5.52 7.94 0.11
CA THR A 118 5.37 8.02 -1.35
C THR A 118 4.91 6.67 -1.91
N ASP A 119 4.67 6.62 -3.22
CA ASP A 119 4.55 5.35 -3.92
C ASP A 119 5.90 4.61 -4.03
N THR A 120 5.87 3.43 -4.64
CA THR A 120 7.05 2.59 -4.88
C THR A 120 7.97 3.08 -5.98
N ALA A 121 7.54 4.03 -6.83
CA ALA A 121 8.38 4.58 -7.89
C ALA A 121 9.48 5.48 -7.32
N ILE A 122 9.17 6.18 -6.22
CA ILE A 122 10.15 6.95 -5.45
C ILE A 122 11.02 6.00 -4.63
N THR A 123 12.16 5.62 -5.19
CA THR A 123 13.18 4.74 -4.58
C THR A 123 14.35 5.54 -4.04
N LEU A 124 15.21 4.92 -3.23
CA LEU A 124 16.48 5.53 -2.80
C LEU A 124 17.35 5.94 -3.99
N ASP A 125 17.38 5.14 -5.06
CA ASP A 125 18.13 5.45 -6.27
C ASP A 125 17.56 6.66 -7.01
N TYR A 126 16.23 6.76 -7.10
CA TYR A 126 15.57 7.94 -7.64
C TYR A 126 15.94 9.19 -6.83
N LEU A 127 15.80 9.11 -5.50
CA LEU A 127 16.13 10.23 -4.61
C LEU A 127 17.59 10.64 -4.74
N ASN A 128 18.53 9.70 -4.78
CA ASN A 128 19.96 10.00 -4.91
C ASN A 128 20.33 10.63 -6.26
N LYS A 129 19.57 10.36 -7.33
CA LYS A 129 19.82 10.92 -8.66
C LYS A 129 19.17 12.29 -8.86
N ASN A 130 17.96 12.47 -8.36
CA ASN A 130 17.12 13.62 -8.68
C ASN A 130 17.08 14.66 -7.56
N VAL A 131 17.27 14.26 -6.30
CA VAL A 131 17.26 15.17 -5.16
C VAL A 131 18.70 15.49 -4.78
N ARG A 132 19.14 16.72 -5.03
CA ARG A 132 20.49 17.18 -4.64
C ARG A 132 20.58 17.24 -3.11
N ARG A 133 21.36 16.32 -2.51
CA ARG A 133 21.71 16.40 -1.09
C ARG A 133 22.59 17.63 -0.84
N VAL A 134 22.04 18.67 -0.20
CA VAL A 134 22.84 19.70 0.45
C VAL A 134 23.26 19.15 1.82
N LEU A 135 24.37 18.42 1.86
CA LEU A 135 25.01 18.05 3.11
C LEU A 135 25.63 19.33 3.72
N HIS A 136 24.95 19.96 4.67
CA HIS A 136 25.64 20.89 5.56
C HIS A 136 26.51 20.08 6.52
N THR A 137 27.78 19.92 6.13
CA THR A 137 28.85 19.59 7.06
C THR A 137 29.09 20.86 7.89
N ILE A 138 28.75 20.82 9.18
CA ILE A 138 29.22 21.80 10.16
C ILE A 138 30.62 21.38 10.59
#